data_AF-A0A0M5J017-F1
#
_entry.id   AF-A0A0M5J017-F1
#
_cell.length_a   1.000
_cell.length_b   1.000
_cell.length_c   1.000
_cell.angle_alpha   90.00
_cell.angle_beta   90.00
_cell.angle_gamma   90.00
#
_symmetry.space_group_name_H-M   'P 1'
#
loop_
_entity.id
_entity.type
_entity.pdbx_description
1 polymer ?
#
loop_
_entity_poly.entity_id
_entity_poly.type
_entity_poly.pdbx_seq_one_letter_code
_entity_poly.pdbx_strand_id
1 'polypeptide(L)'
;KSCKIIYGSKFKKNCSGRFPHNIKRKYMDRITQIHYPYAIYNYEDETFLISFGRSAVTNEDEIVFDKGRFKKPGSKAVIDRGDVLTCLPYRFHFTEDLLEDC
;
A
#
# COMPACT_ATOMS: atom_id res chain seq x y z
N LYS A 1 -6.92 -7.31 16.80
CA LYS A 1 -6.65 -8.44 15.87
C LYS A 1 -5.20 -8.31 15.38
N SER A 2 -4.40 -9.37 15.41
CA SER A 2 -2.94 -9.26 15.30
C SER A 2 -2.46 -9.11 13.85
N CYS A 3 -1.74 -8.03 13.58
CA CYS A 3 -0.99 -7.73 12.36
C CYS A 3 0.16 -8.71 12.05
N LYS A 4 0.19 -9.92 12.63
CA LYS A 4 1.34 -10.81 12.49
C LYS A 4 1.51 -11.31 11.04
N ILE A 5 0.41 -11.38 10.28
CA ILE A 5 0.38 -11.89 8.90
C ILE A 5 1.12 -10.96 7.93
N ILE A 6 1.27 -9.66 8.23
CA ILE A 6 1.96 -8.73 7.32
C ILE A 6 3.48 -8.72 7.50
N TYR A 7 4.01 -9.20 8.63
CA TYR A 7 5.45 -9.16 8.90
C TYR A 7 6.18 -10.35 8.26
N GLY A 8 7.20 -10.05 7.45
CA GLY A 8 7.97 -11.04 6.71
C GLY A 8 7.30 -11.49 5.41
N SER A 9 6.07 -11.05 5.16
CA SER A 9 5.30 -11.38 3.97
C SER A 9 5.77 -10.58 2.76
N LYS A 10 5.75 -11.25 1.60
CA LYS A 10 6.14 -10.68 0.32
C LYS A 10 4.91 -10.16 -0.40
N PHE A 11 4.87 -8.86 -0.63
CA PHE A 11 3.81 -8.18 -1.36
C PHE A 11 4.28 -7.88 -2.78
N LYS A 12 3.39 -8.07 -3.76
CA LYS A 12 3.64 -7.72 -5.15
C LYS A 12 2.84 -6.48 -5.51
N LYS A 13 3.44 -5.58 -6.30
CA LYS A 13 2.75 -4.40 -6.81
C LYS A 13 1.65 -4.87 -7.77
N ASN A 14 0.43 -4.53 -7.44
CA ASN A 14 -0.73 -4.77 -8.29
C ASN A 14 -0.95 -3.55 -9.20
N CYS A 15 -0.95 -2.36 -8.61
CA CYS A 15 -1.25 -1.11 -9.31
C CYS A 15 -0.41 0.04 -8.76
N SER A 16 -0.12 1.04 -9.59
CA SER A 16 0.38 2.35 -9.15
C SER A 16 -0.23 3.46 -9.99
N GLY A 17 -0.56 4.57 -9.35
CA GLY A 17 -1.25 5.66 -10.03
C GLY A 17 -1.18 6.98 -9.28
N ARG A 18 -2.09 7.89 -9.64
CA ARG A 18 -2.28 9.18 -8.98
C ARG A 18 -3.70 9.26 -8.43
N PHE A 19 -3.84 9.60 -7.16
CA PHE A 19 -5.12 9.54 -6.46
C PHE A 19 -6.18 10.39 -7.17
N PRO A 20 -7.28 9.79 -7.64
CA PRO A 20 -8.15 10.46 -8.60
C PRO A 20 -9.24 11.29 -7.90
N HIS A 21 -9.75 12.29 -8.63
CA HIS A 21 -10.71 13.25 -8.09
C HIS A 21 -12.06 12.61 -7.75
N ASN A 22 -12.51 11.63 -8.56
CA ASN A 22 -13.74 10.86 -8.34
C ASN A 22 -13.72 10.15 -6.98
N ILE A 23 -12.64 9.44 -6.66
CA ILE A 23 -12.50 8.69 -5.40
C ILE A 23 -12.42 9.64 -4.21
N LYS A 24 -11.61 10.71 -4.28
CA LYS A 24 -11.56 11.70 -3.19
C LYS A 24 -12.93 12.28 -2.87
N ARG A 25 -13.71 12.62 -3.90
CA ARG A 25 -15.06 13.15 -3.75
C ARG A 25 -16.04 12.10 -3.20
N LYS A 26 -16.00 10.86 -3.72
CA LYS A 26 -16.89 9.76 -3.32
C LYS A 26 -16.76 9.42 -1.83
N TYR A 27 -15.53 9.38 -1.31
CA TYR A 27 -15.27 9.00 0.08
C TYR A 27 -15.01 10.19 1.02
N MET A 28 -15.08 11.42 0.51
CA MET A 28 -14.74 12.64 1.25
C MET A 28 -13.38 12.52 1.98
N ASP A 29 -12.40 11.85 1.35
CA ASP A 29 -11.14 11.53 1.99
C ASP A 29 -10.38 12.83 2.34
N ARG A 30 -10.06 12.99 3.62
CA ARG A 30 -9.34 14.16 4.16
C ARG A 30 -7.84 13.93 4.25
N ILE A 31 -7.39 12.68 4.11
CA ILE A 31 -5.99 12.30 4.36
C ILE A 31 -5.16 12.51 3.09
N THR A 32 -5.62 12.00 1.95
CA THR A 32 -4.85 11.95 0.70
C THR A 32 -5.19 13.11 -0.21
N GLN A 33 -4.21 13.75 -0.84
CA GLN A 33 -4.46 14.83 -1.79
C GLN A 33 -4.82 14.30 -3.18
N ILE A 34 -5.52 15.11 -4.00
CA ILE A 34 -5.76 14.75 -5.40
C ILE A 34 -4.41 14.72 -6.13
N HIS A 35 -4.25 13.80 -7.06
CA HIS A 35 -3.02 13.52 -7.79
C HIS A 35 -1.84 13.08 -6.93
N TYR A 36 -2.07 12.81 -5.64
CA TYR A 36 -1.04 12.28 -4.77
C TYR A 36 -0.69 10.86 -5.24
N PRO A 37 0.60 10.54 -5.46
CA PRO A 37 0.97 9.23 -5.98
C PRO A 37 0.62 8.14 -4.98
N TYR A 38 0.22 6.98 -5.48
CA TYR A 38 -0.01 5.80 -4.66
C TYR A 38 0.47 4.53 -5.37
N ALA A 39 0.74 3.49 -4.58
CA ALA A 39 0.94 2.13 -5.06
C ALA A 39 0.16 1.15 -4.17
N ILE A 40 -0.49 0.19 -4.80
CA ILE A 40 -1.22 -0.89 -4.15
C ILE A 40 -0.44 -2.17 -4.35
N TYR A 41 -0.18 -2.87 -3.26
CA TYR A 41 0.44 -4.18 -3.25
C TYR A 41 -0.53 -5.21 -2.68
N ASN A 42 -0.47 -6.45 -3.20
CA ASN A 42 -1.25 -7.57 -2.70
C ASN A 42 -0.37 -8.68 -2.11
N TYR A 43 -0.91 -9.37 -1.12
CA TYR A 43 -0.43 -10.64 -0.58
C TYR A 43 -1.58 -11.65 -0.58
N GLU A 44 -1.34 -12.80 -1.23
CA GLU A 44 -2.29 -13.93 -1.33
C GLU A 44 -3.74 -13.52 -1.67
N ASP A 45 -3.89 -12.50 -2.53
CA ASP A 45 -5.17 -11.97 -3.06
C ASP A 45 -6.21 -11.48 -2.04
N GLU A 46 -5.93 -11.57 -0.74
CA GLU A 46 -6.85 -11.15 0.33
C GLU A 46 -6.35 -9.94 1.09
N THR A 47 -5.03 -9.67 1.09
CA THR A 47 -4.43 -8.60 1.87
C THR A 47 -3.81 -7.54 0.96
N PHE A 48 -4.26 -6.30 1.13
CA PHE A 48 -3.74 -5.15 0.39
C PHE A 48 -2.90 -4.23 1.29
N LEU A 49 -1.82 -3.71 0.73
CA LEU A 49 -1.02 -2.65 1.30
C LEU A 49 -1.07 -1.46 0.35
N ILE A 50 -1.41 -0.29 0.87
CA ILE A 50 -1.39 0.95 0.09
C ILE A 50 -0.28 1.84 0.61
N SER A 51 0.61 2.22 -0.30
CA SER A 51 1.60 3.28 -0.09
C SER A 51 1.08 4.57 -0.71
N PHE A 52 1.13 5.66 0.04
CA PHE A 52 0.83 7.00 -0.44
C PHE A 52 2.09 7.86 -0.44
N GLY A 53 2.18 8.76 -1.43
CA GLY A 53 3.28 9.68 -1.58
C GLY A 53 4.44 9.11 -2.39
N ARG A 54 5.46 9.94 -2.57
CA ARG A 54 6.71 9.55 -3.24
C ARG A 54 7.59 8.84 -2.22
N SER A 55 7.50 7.51 -2.20
CA SER A 55 8.40 6.63 -1.45
C SER A 55 9.26 5.82 -2.42
N ALA A 56 10.47 5.43 -1.97
CA ALA A 56 11.28 4.45 -2.68
C ALA A 56 10.51 3.14 -2.91
N VAL A 57 9.60 2.80 -1.99
CA VAL A 57 8.70 1.63 -2.09
C VAL A 57 7.89 1.68 -3.38
N THR A 58 7.30 2.83 -3.73
CA THR A 58 6.42 3.02 -4.90
C THR A 58 7.07 2.59 -6.22
N ASN A 59 8.41 2.60 -6.30
CA ASN A 59 9.16 2.22 -7.49
C ASN A 59 9.49 0.71 -7.57
N GLU A 60 9.25 -0.06 -6.52
CA GLU A 60 9.62 -1.48 -6.45
C GLU A 60 8.43 -2.37 -6.82
N ASP A 61 8.63 -3.40 -7.65
CA ASP A 61 7.55 -4.30 -8.04
C ASP A 61 7.20 -5.33 -6.97
N GLU A 62 8.12 -5.58 -6.04
CA GLU A 62 7.93 -6.49 -4.92
C GLU A 62 8.60 -5.92 -3.67
N ILE A 63 7.94 -6.06 -2.53
CA ILE A 63 8.43 -5.59 -1.24
C ILE A 63 8.16 -6.60 -0.14
N VAL A 64 8.98 -6.56 0.91
CA VAL A 64 8.75 -7.27 2.16
C VAL A 64 8.60 -6.23 3.26
N PHE A 65 7.51 -6.33 4.03
CA PHE A 65 7.32 -5.49 5.20
C PHE A 65 7.68 -6.27 6.46
N ASP A 66 8.63 -5.78 7.25
CA ASP A 66 9.10 -6.46 8.44
C ASP A 66 9.37 -5.45 9.56
N LYS A 67 8.60 -5.55 10.65
CA LYS A 67 8.73 -4.72 11.87
C LYS A 67 8.87 -3.22 11.57
N GLY A 68 8.00 -2.67 10.72
CA GLY A 68 7.99 -1.25 10.38
C GLY A 68 9.01 -0.84 9.31
N ARG A 69 9.58 -1.81 8.59
CA ARG A 69 10.61 -1.56 7.57
C ARG A 69 10.26 -2.27 6.28
N PHE A 70 10.31 -1.52 5.18
CA PHE A 70 10.21 -2.09 3.84
C PHE A 70 11.59 -2.50 3.35
N LYS A 71 11.66 -3.66 2.70
CA LYS A 71 12.87 -4.25 2.14
C LYS A 71 12.57 -4.81 0.75
N LYS A 72 13.61 -4.93 -0.09
CA LYS A 72 13.51 -5.73 -1.32
C LYS A 72 13.52 -7.23 -0.98
N PRO A 73 12.81 -8.08 -1.73
CA PRO A 73 12.89 -9.52 -1.57
C PRO A 73 14.35 -10.01 -1.66
N GLY A 74 14.76 -10.88 -0.75
CA GLY A 74 16.13 -11.41 -0.69
C GLY A 74 17.20 -10.43 -0.19
N SER A 75 16.85 -9.16 0.06
CA SER A 75 17.78 -8.16 0.58
C SER A 75 17.53 -7.89 2.07
N LYS A 76 18.62 -7.65 2.82
CA LYS A 76 18.55 -7.13 4.19
C LYS A 76 18.48 -5.60 4.22
N ALA A 77 18.72 -4.93 3.09
CA ALA A 77 18.71 -3.48 3.01
C ALA A 77 17.28 -2.93 3.17
N VAL A 78 17.16 -1.94 4.04
CA VAL A 78 15.91 -1.20 4.25
C VAL A 78 15.79 -0.15 3.15
N ILE A 79 14.70 -0.21 2.38
CA ILE A 79 14.40 0.78 1.34
C ILE A 79 13.57 1.93 1.88
N ASP A 80 12.74 1.68 2.90
CA ASP A 80 11.98 2.73 3.58
C ASP A 80 11.50 2.28 4.96
N ARG A 81 11.12 3.23 5.82
CA ARG A 81 10.40 2.98 7.07
C ARG A 81 8.91 3.19 6.84
N GLY A 82 8.09 2.41 7.53
CA GLY A 82 6.64 2.52 7.42
C GLY A 82 5.97 2.19 8.73
N ASP A 83 4.82 2.81 8.94
CA ASP A 83 3.96 2.53 10.09
C ASP A 83 2.67 1.85 9.62
N VAL A 84 2.19 0.92 10.43
CA VAL A 84 0.90 0.26 10.20
C VAL A 84 -0.16 1.04 10.96
N LEU A 85 -0.86 1.92 10.26
CA LEU A 85 -1.88 2.76 10.87
C LEU A 85 -3.06 1.94 11.41
N THR A 86 -3.46 0.89 10.68
CA THR A 86 -4.49 -0.05 11.11
C THR A 86 -4.34 -1.36 10.36
N CYS A 87 -4.37 -2.49 11.06
CA CYS A 87 -4.60 -3.81 10.46
C CYS A 87 -6.08 -4.00 10.24
N LEU A 88 -6.61 -3.31 9.25
CA LEU A 88 -7.95 -3.57 8.79
C LEU A 88 -7.93 -4.96 8.16
N PRO A 89 -8.81 -5.88 8.58
CA PRO A 89 -8.90 -7.20 7.95
C PRO A 89 -9.37 -7.14 6.49
N TYR A 90 -9.66 -5.95 5.94
CA TYR A 90 -10.15 -5.77 4.58
C TYR A 90 -9.72 -4.44 3.99
N ARG A 91 -9.76 -4.42 2.64
CA ARG A 91 -9.77 -3.28 1.71
C ARG A 91 -10.08 -1.95 2.41
N PHE A 92 -9.19 -0.97 2.25
CA PHE A 92 -9.53 0.41 2.56
C PHE A 92 -10.79 0.77 1.76
N HIS A 93 -11.59 1.71 2.26
CA HIS A 93 -12.92 2.01 1.68
C HIS A 93 -12.87 2.33 0.17
N PHE A 94 -11.71 2.77 -0.33
CA PHE A 94 -11.48 3.09 -1.73
C PHE A 94 -10.49 2.14 -2.45
N THR A 95 -9.99 1.07 -1.81
CA THR A 95 -8.97 0.18 -2.42
C THR A 95 -9.45 -0.43 -3.73
N GLU A 96 -10.69 -0.94 -3.75
CA GLU A 96 -11.27 -1.56 -4.95
C GLU A 96 -11.43 -0.52 -6.05
N ASP A 97 -12.00 0.64 -5.75
CA ASP A 97 -12.14 1.71 -6.73
C ASP A 97 -10.77 2.17 -7.28
N LEU A 98 -9.71 2.20 -6.45
CA LEU A 98 -8.35 2.53 -6.91
C LEU A 98 -7.72 1.42 -7.76
N LEU A 99 -8.14 0.17 -7.58
CA LEU A 99 -7.72 -0.96 -8.42
C LEU A 99 -8.48 -0.94 -9.74
N GLU A 100 -9.77 -0.61 -9.74
CA GLU A 100 -10.59 -0.46 -10.93
C GLU A 100 -10.15 0.72 -11.82
N ASP A 101 -9.63 1.81 -11.23
CA ASP A 101 -9.18 3.01 -11.95
C ASP A 101 -7.82 2.84 -12.66
N CYS A 102 -7.08 1.73 -12.44
CA CYS A 102 -5.64 1.63 -12.72
C CYS A 102 -5.19 1.26 -14.16
#